data_AF-D8SC01-F1
#
_entry.id   AF-D8SC01-F1
#
_cell.length_a   1.000
_cell.length_b   1.000
_cell.length_c   1.000
_cell.angle_alpha   90.00
_cell.angle_beta   90.00
_cell.angle_gamma   90.00
#
_symmetry.space_group_name_H-M   'P 1'
#
loop_
_entity.id
_entity.type
_entity.pdbx_description
1 polymer ?
#
loop_
_entity_poly.entity_id
_entity_poly.type
_entity_poly.pdbx_seq_one_letter_code
_entity_poly.pdbx_strand_id
1 'polypeptide(L)'
;LRFPAVLNLSSDGVLSYYDATGIATENSHKYALDYGISNVLRRLKLDDDGNLRMYSFSNDTRSWSIVWQALMQECDVFGACGAFGLCTYRPKKTCSCPPGFHRVDPIDDSQGCDYNVPMDCEHPTKLVLATRADYYYSDYRFDAAVTTLEQCKANCLKDCQCLAAAYKAQDGDSLCFL
;
A
#
# COMPACT_ATOMS: atom_id res chain seq x y z
N LEU A 1 -16.79 -25.86 7.45
CA LEU A 1 -16.58 -24.44 7.12
C LEU A 1 -17.96 -23.78 7.13
N ARG A 2 -18.30 -23.06 8.21
CA ARG A 2 -19.62 -22.46 8.41
C ARG A 2 -19.49 -20.95 8.15
N PHE A 3 -19.91 -20.53 6.95
CA PHE A 3 -20.01 -19.15 6.44
C PHE A 3 -18.72 -18.51 5.89
N PRO A 4 -18.81 -17.79 4.74
CA PRO A 4 -17.73 -16.91 4.28
C PRO A 4 -17.61 -15.70 5.22
N ALA A 5 -16.44 -15.06 5.24
CA ALA A 5 -16.28 -13.79 5.94
C ALA A 5 -17.22 -12.73 5.32
N VAL A 6 -17.85 -11.92 6.17
CA VAL A 6 -18.84 -10.91 5.76
C VAL A 6 -18.44 -9.55 6.31
N LEU A 7 -18.46 -8.55 5.44
CA LEU A 7 -18.36 -7.14 5.80
C LEU A 7 -19.76 -6.53 5.75
N ASN A 8 -20.27 -6.07 6.89
CA ASN A 8 -21.61 -5.51 7.01
C ASN A 8 -21.54 -4.00 7.27
N LEU A 9 -22.31 -3.22 6.51
CA LEU A 9 -22.44 -1.78 6.67
C LEU A 9 -23.87 -1.45 7.12
N SER A 10 -24.00 -0.87 8.31
CA SER A 10 -25.29 -0.44 8.83
C SER A 10 -25.66 0.97 8.35
N SER A 11 -26.96 1.28 8.36
CA SER A 11 -27.48 2.59 7.96
C SER A 11 -27.08 3.74 8.90
N ASP A 12 -26.73 3.44 10.16
CA ASP A 12 -26.24 4.42 11.14
C ASP A 12 -24.72 4.66 11.04
N GLY A 13 -24.02 3.99 10.12
CA GLY A 13 -22.61 4.25 9.80
C GLY A 13 -21.61 3.36 10.55
N VAL A 14 -22.04 2.19 11.03
CA VAL A 14 -21.17 1.18 11.63
C VAL A 14 -20.73 0.18 10.55
N LEU A 15 -19.43 -0.08 10.49
CA LEU A 15 -18.85 -1.15 9.68
C LEU A 15 -18.43 -2.29 10.61
N SER A 16 -18.91 -3.50 10.32
CA SER A 16 -18.62 -4.70 11.11
C SER A 16 -18.08 -5.82 10.24
N TYR A 17 -17.03 -6.49 10.70
CA TYR A 17 -16.45 -7.67 10.06
C TYR A 17 -16.75 -8.93 10.87
N TYR A 18 -17.27 -9.94 10.18
CA TYR A 18 -17.53 -11.27 10.70
C TYR A 18 -16.61 -12.25 9.97
N ASP A 19 -15.83 -13.00 10.72
CA ASP A 19 -14.95 -14.01 10.13
C ASP A 19 -15.74 -15.29 9.74
N ALA A 20 -15.01 -16.29 9.23
CA ALA A 20 -15.59 -17.58 8.83
C ALA A 20 -16.07 -18.46 10.01
N THR A 21 -16.02 -17.96 11.25
CA THR A 21 -16.62 -18.58 12.43
C THR A 21 -17.95 -17.92 12.82
N GLY A 22 -18.31 -16.81 12.16
CA GLY A 22 -19.49 -16.01 12.47
C GLY A 22 -19.34 -15.13 13.71
N ILE A 23 -18.15 -15.12 14.31
CA ILE A 23 -17.82 -14.22 15.42
C ILE A 23 -17.53 -12.84 14.81
N ALA A 24 -18.25 -11.83 15.28
CA ALA A 24 -17.85 -10.46 15.02
C ALA A 24 -16.49 -10.28 15.71
N THR A 25 -15.43 -10.00 14.94
CA THR A 25 -14.26 -9.40 15.57
C THR A 25 -14.74 -8.13 16.28
N GLU A 26 -14.27 -7.82 17.48
CA GLU A 26 -14.74 -6.72 18.36
C GLU A 26 -14.62 -5.28 17.77
N ASN A 27 -14.49 -5.17 16.45
CA ASN A 27 -14.14 -4.00 15.66
C ASN A 27 -15.37 -3.41 14.96
N SER A 28 -16.54 -3.39 15.60
CA SER A 28 -17.64 -2.56 15.09
C SER A 28 -17.26 -1.10 15.29
N HIS A 29 -16.69 -0.49 14.26
CA HIS A 29 -16.15 0.86 14.36
C HIS A 29 -17.12 1.88 13.76
N LYS A 30 -17.29 2.97 14.50
CA LYS A 30 -18.09 4.14 14.12
C LYS A 30 -17.23 5.02 13.22
N TYR A 31 -17.12 4.62 11.96
CA TYR A 31 -16.20 5.25 11.01
C TYR A 31 -16.80 6.47 10.31
N ALA A 32 -18.12 6.48 10.10
CA ALA A 32 -18.77 7.54 9.35
C ALA A 32 -18.74 8.89 10.09
N LEU A 33 -18.37 9.96 9.39
CA LEU A 33 -18.41 11.34 9.91
C LEU A 33 -19.83 11.78 10.34
N ASP A 34 -20.85 11.20 9.71
CA ASP A 34 -22.26 11.42 9.99
C ASP A 34 -22.88 10.26 10.79
N TYR A 35 -22.07 9.58 11.60
CA TYR A 35 -22.52 8.49 12.48
C TYR A 35 -23.68 8.94 13.37
N GLY A 36 -24.66 8.05 13.56
CA GLY A 36 -25.84 8.27 14.39
C GLY A 36 -27.02 8.93 13.66
N ILE A 37 -26.84 9.39 12.42
CA ILE A 37 -27.97 9.76 11.56
C ILE A 37 -28.64 8.48 11.05
N SER A 38 -29.92 8.33 11.36
CA SER A 38 -30.74 7.18 10.96
C SER A 38 -31.29 7.33 9.54
N ASN A 39 -31.65 6.20 8.92
CA ASN A 39 -32.27 6.15 7.58
C ASN A 39 -31.43 6.77 6.45
N VAL A 40 -30.11 6.86 6.63
CA VAL A 40 -29.20 7.28 5.55
C VAL A 40 -28.99 6.10 4.61
N LEU A 41 -29.24 6.31 3.31
CA LEU A 41 -28.82 5.35 2.29
C LEU A 41 -27.29 5.44 2.15
N ARG A 42 -26.61 4.33 2.45
CA ARG A 42 -25.15 4.25 2.42
C ARG A 42 -24.67 3.21 1.42
N ARG A 43 -23.45 3.40 0.92
CA ARG A 43 -22.72 2.38 0.17
C ARG A 43 -21.25 2.37 0.57
N LEU A 44 -20.67 1.19 0.56
CA LEU A 44 -19.23 0.99 0.64
C LEU A 44 -18.72 0.66 -0.76
N LYS A 45 -17.68 1.33 -1.22
CA LYS A 45 -17.12 1.15 -2.56
C LYS A 45 -15.60 1.10 -2.48
N LEU A 46 -15.00 0.12 -3.15
CA LEU A 46 -13.60 0.19 -3.53
C LEU A 46 -13.55 1.06 -4.79
N ASP A 47 -12.94 2.24 -4.69
CA ASP A 47 -12.83 3.14 -5.82
C ASP A 47 -11.68 2.77 -6.74
N ASP A 48 -11.65 3.42 -7.91
CA ASP A 48 -10.73 3.14 -9.01
C ASP A 48 -9.27 3.45 -8.63
N ASP A 49 -9.05 4.22 -7.55
CA ASP A 49 -7.74 4.48 -6.97
C ASP A 49 -7.29 3.43 -5.93
N GLY A 50 -8.07 2.35 -5.75
CA GLY A 50 -7.78 1.26 -4.83
C GLY A 50 -8.10 1.56 -3.36
N ASN A 51 -8.71 2.71 -3.05
CA ASN A 51 -9.09 3.05 -1.68
C ASN A 51 -10.54 2.66 -1.38
N LEU A 52 -10.77 2.12 -0.19
CA LEU A 52 -12.10 1.74 0.26
C LEU A 52 -12.78 2.95 0.92
N ARG A 53 -13.95 3.34 0.40
CA ARG A 53 -14.69 4.52 0.86
C ARG A 53 -16.15 4.21 1.21
N MET A 54 -16.64 4.90 2.23
CA MET A 54 -18.05 4.92 2.60
C MET A 54 -18.69 6.21 2.09
N TYR A 55 -19.86 6.07 1.49
CA TYR A 55 -20.65 7.19 0.99
C TYR A 55 -22.01 7.24 1.65
N SER A 56 -22.46 8.45 1.94
CA SER A 56 -23.85 8.76 2.32
C SER A 56 -24.57 9.45 1.17
N PHE A 57 -25.81 9.06 0.91
CA PHE A 57 -26.66 9.75 -0.06
C PHE A 57 -27.48 10.83 0.63
N SER A 58 -27.37 12.05 0.13
CA SER A 58 -28.21 13.18 0.56
C SER A 58 -29.45 13.25 -0.33
N ASN A 59 -30.63 13.15 0.30
CA ASN A 59 -31.90 13.33 -0.42
C ASN A 59 -32.11 14.79 -0.87
N ASP A 60 -31.60 15.75 -0.12
CA ASP A 60 -31.76 17.19 -0.40
C ASP A 60 -30.98 17.61 -1.64
N THR A 61 -29.73 17.16 -1.75
CA THR A 61 -28.84 17.48 -2.88
C THR A 61 -28.81 16.41 -3.97
N ARG A 62 -29.49 15.28 -3.75
CA ARG A 62 -29.51 14.10 -4.65
C ARG A 62 -28.10 13.64 -5.04
N SER A 63 -27.15 13.73 -4.12
CA SER A 63 -25.73 13.45 -4.36
C SER A 63 -25.13 12.55 -3.29
N TRP A 64 -24.03 11.89 -3.67
CA TRP A 64 -23.23 11.08 -2.76
C TRP A 64 -22.06 11.90 -2.22
N SER A 65 -21.82 11.83 -0.91
CA SER A 65 -20.64 12.40 -0.26
C SER A 65 -19.83 11.31 0.42
N ILE A 66 -18.49 11.45 0.41
CA ILE A 66 -17.60 10.57 1.16
C ILE A 66 -17.72 10.94 2.64
N VAL A 67 -18.07 9.97 3.47
CA VAL A 67 -18.19 10.13 4.93
C VAL A 67 -17.14 9.35 5.70
N TRP A 68 -16.38 8.49 5.02
CA TRP A 68 -15.19 7.82 5.55
C TRP A 68 -14.35 7.25 4.41
N GLN A 69 -13.05 7.13 4.62
CA GLN A 69 -12.12 6.42 3.74
C GLN A 69 -11.07 5.67 4.56
N ALA A 70 -10.62 4.51 4.07
CA ALA A 70 -9.65 3.68 4.75
C ALA A 70 -8.27 4.33 4.84
N LEU A 71 -7.85 4.99 3.76
CA LEU A 71 -6.54 5.62 3.64
C LEU A 71 -6.69 7.11 3.35
N MET A 72 -5.91 7.94 4.03
CA MET A 72 -6.02 9.40 3.92
C MET A 72 -5.16 9.98 2.79
N GLN A 73 -4.02 9.35 2.50
CA GLN A 73 -3.12 9.75 1.42
C GLN A 73 -3.15 8.66 0.36
N GLU A 74 -3.22 9.03 -0.93
CA GLU A 74 -3.32 7.99 -1.98
C GLU A 74 -2.03 7.15 -2.08
N CYS A 75 -0.88 7.65 -1.60
CA CYS A 75 0.35 6.86 -1.55
C CYS A 75 0.36 5.76 -0.48
N ASP A 76 -0.57 5.80 0.47
CA ASP A 76 -0.74 4.71 1.45
C ASP A 76 -1.50 3.53 0.81
N VAL A 77 -2.10 3.73 -0.38
CA VAL A 77 -2.73 2.65 -1.13
C VAL A 77 -1.62 1.80 -1.75
N PHE A 78 -1.64 0.51 -1.42
CA PHE A 78 -0.67 -0.43 -1.96
C PHE A 78 -0.73 -0.44 -3.51
N GLY A 79 0.43 -0.31 -4.15
CA GLY A 79 0.53 -0.34 -5.61
C GLY A 79 0.06 0.93 -6.32
N ALA A 80 -0.12 2.06 -5.63
CA ALA A 80 -0.62 3.31 -6.22
C ALA A 80 0.19 3.86 -7.42
N CYS A 81 1.42 3.40 -7.62
CA CYS A 81 2.31 3.77 -8.71
C CYS A 81 2.80 2.58 -9.56
N GLY A 82 2.15 1.42 -9.47
CA GLY A 82 2.55 0.21 -10.18
C GLY A 82 3.89 -0.36 -9.71
N ALA A 83 4.39 -1.36 -10.44
CA ALA A 83 5.66 -2.03 -10.13
C ALA A 83 6.83 -1.06 -10.21
N PHE A 84 7.77 -1.15 -9.25
CA PHE A 84 8.97 -0.31 -9.14
C PHE A 84 8.72 1.22 -9.08
N GLY A 85 7.47 1.67 -8.98
CA GLY A 85 7.11 3.08 -8.90
C GLY A 85 7.26 3.65 -7.49
N LEU A 86 7.84 4.85 -7.39
CA LEU A 86 7.92 5.62 -6.15
C LEU A 86 6.75 6.60 -6.07
N CYS A 87 5.95 6.48 -5.01
CA CYS A 87 4.83 7.37 -4.74
C CYS A 87 5.26 8.56 -3.88
N THR A 88 4.86 9.76 -4.27
CA THR A 88 4.97 10.97 -3.44
C THR A 88 3.63 11.68 -3.39
N TYR A 89 3.22 12.12 -2.20
CA TYR A 89 1.97 12.87 -1.99
C TYR A 89 2.28 14.28 -1.48
N ARG A 90 2.04 15.32 -2.32
CA ARG A 90 2.16 16.75 -1.93
C ARG A 90 1.37 17.71 -2.84
N PRO A 91 0.17 18.19 -2.50
CA PRO A 91 -0.94 17.54 -1.78
C PRO A 91 -1.74 16.60 -2.71
N LYS A 92 -1.13 16.16 -3.81
CA LYS A 92 -1.66 15.19 -4.75
C LYS A 92 -0.63 14.10 -4.95
N LYS A 93 -1.11 12.90 -5.27
CA LYS A 93 -0.26 11.79 -5.69
C LYS A 93 0.51 12.12 -6.96
N THR A 94 1.79 11.78 -6.97
CA THR A 94 2.65 11.74 -8.14
C THR A 94 3.50 10.49 -8.11
N CYS A 95 3.67 9.85 -9.27
CA CYS A 95 4.53 8.68 -9.43
C CYS A 95 5.82 9.03 -10.17
N SER A 96 6.92 8.45 -9.74
CA SER A 96 8.23 8.62 -10.36
C SER A 96 8.99 7.30 -10.37
N CYS A 97 9.93 7.15 -11.31
CA CYS A 97 10.78 5.98 -11.36
C CYS A 97 12.08 6.23 -10.59
N PRO A 98 12.62 5.20 -9.89
CA PRO A 98 13.95 5.25 -9.32
C PRO A 98 15.02 5.60 -10.38
N PRO A 99 16.19 6.12 -9.98
CA PRO A 99 17.29 6.33 -10.90
C PRO A 99 17.69 5.05 -11.66
N GLY A 100 17.77 5.13 -12.99
CA GLY A 100 18.06 3.99 -13.86
C GLY A 100 16.82 3.24 -14.35
N PHE A 101 15.64 3.57 -13.83
CA PHE A 101 14.36 3.05 -14.28
C PHE A 101 13.64 4.10 -15.14
N HIS A 102 12.68 3.64 -15.95
CA HIS A 102 11.88 4.47 -16.83
C HIS A 102 10.42 4.04 -16.77
N ARG A 103 9.50 4.95 -17.09
CA ARG A 103 8.07 4.64 -17.10
C ARG A 103 7.78 3.64 -18.21
N VAL A 104 6.95 2.64 -17.91
CA VAL A 104 6.40 1.73 -18.93
C VAL A 104 5.46 2.49 -19.86
N ASP A 105 4.56 3.28 -19.27
CA ASP A 105 3.67 4.18 -20.00
C ASP A 105 3.87 5.63 -19.50
N PRO A 106 4.13 6.61 -20.38
CA PRO A 106 4.31 8.00 -19.98
C PRO A 106 3.07 8.64 -19.34
N ILE A 107 1.88 8.15 -19.67
CA ILE A 107 0.56 8.68 -19.30
C ILE A 107 -0.05 7.88 -18.14
N ASP A 108 0.04 6.55 -18.19
CA ASP A 108 -0.55 5.66 -17.20
C ASP A 108 0.46 5.23 -16.12
N ASP A 109 0.44 5.95 -15.00
CA ASP A 109 1.26 5.65 -13.82
C ASP A 109 0.99 4.25 -13.24
N SER A 110 -0.14 3.61 -13.52
CA SER A 110 -0.46 2.28 -12.99
C SER A 110 0.37 1.16 -13.64
N GLN A 111 0.92 1.40 -14.83
CA GLN A 111 1.84 0.47 -15.50
C GLN A 111 3.23 0.43 -14.82
N GLY A 112 3.52 1.40 -13.95
CA GLY A 112 4.76 1.45 -13.18
C GLY A 112 6.00 1.75 -14.02
N CYS A 113 7.12 1.20 -13.57
CA CYS A 113 8.44 1.46 -14.11
C CYS A 113 9.11 0.15 -14.54
N ASP A 114 10.04 0.26 -15.47
CA ASP A 114 10.89 -0.84 -15.94
C ASP A 114 12.36 -0.41 -16.01
N TYR A 115 13.25 -1.37 -16.16
CA TYR A 115 14.69 -1.17 -16.26
C TYR A 115 15.28 -2.07 -17.35
N ASN A 116 16.15 -1.50 -18.19
CA ASN A 116 16.74 -2.21 -19.32
C ASN A 116 18.14 -2.77 -19.02
N VAL A 117 18.51 -2.86 -17.73
CA VAL A 117 19.86 -3.27 -17.32
C VAL A 117 19.87 -4.78 -17.08
N PRO A 118 20.75 -5.53 -17.77
CA PRO A 118 20.95 -6.96 -17.50
C PRO A 118 21.44 -7.18 -16.07
N MET A 119 20.75 -8.07 -15.35
CA MET A 119 21.10 -8.47 -13.98
C MET A 119 21.92 -9.77 -14.04
N ASP A 120 23.13 -9.67 -14.62
CA ASP A 120 23.99 -10.81 -14.99
C ASP A 120 25.31 -10.91 -14.21
N CYS A 121 25.57 -9.98 -13.28
CA CYS A 121 26.84 -9.82 -12.56
C CYS A 121 28.09 -9.57 -13.43
N GLU A 122 27.99 -9.63 -14.75
CA GLU A 122 29.11 -9.37 -15.66
C GLU A 122 29.36 -7.85 -15.76
N HIS A 123 28.31 -7.07 -15.60
CA HIS A 123 28.37 -5.62 -15.59
C HIS A 123 28.55 -5.06 -14.18
N PRO A 124 29.42 -4.05 -13.99
CA PRO A 124 29.59 -3.42 -12.69
C PRO A 124 28.31 -2.68 -12.29
N THR A 125 27.68 -3.14 -11.21
CA THR A 125 26.49 -2.52 -10.63
C THR A 125 26.84 -1.65 -9.42
N LYS A 126 25.96 -0.71 -9.11
CA LYS A 126 26.04 0.08 -7.88
C LYS A 126 24.65 0.26 -7.31
N LEU A 127 24.55 0.26 -5.98
CA LEU A 127 23.32 0.62 -5.29
C LEU A 127 23.22 2.14 -5.19
N VAL A 128 22.05 2.68 -5.53
CA VAL A 128 21.73 4.10 -5.40
C VAL A 128 20.74 4.26 -4.25
N LEU A 129 21.02 5.20 -3.35
CA LEU A 129 20.16 5.46 -2.21
C LEU A 129 18.85 6.12 -2.67
N ALA A 130 17.72 5.42 -2.47
CA ALA A 130 16.40 6.03 -2.53
C ALA A 130 16.12 6.72 -1.18
N THR A 131 16.16 8.05 -1.17
CA THR A 131 15.94 8.82 0.06
C THR A 131 14.45 8.95 0.37
N ARG A 132 14.09 8.80 1.65
CA ARG A 132 12.71 8.98 2.16
C ARG A 132 11.67 8.09 1.45
N ALA A 133 12.09 6.91 1.00
CA ALA A 133 11.21 5.88 0.50
C ALA A 133 10.94 4.87 1.63
N ASP A 134 9.67 4.50 1.80
CA ASP A 134 9.28 3.33 2.57
C ASP A 134 8.82 2.25 1.59
N TYR A 135 9.07 0.99 1.92
CA TYR A 135 8.80 -0.14 1.05
C TYR A 135 7.90 -1.13 1.79
N TYR A 136 6.88 -1.65 1.10
CA TYR A 136 6.00 -2.64 1.69
C TYR A 136 6.71 -3.99 1.83
N TYR A 137 7.14 -4.32 3.04
CA TYR A 137 8.03 -5.45 3.36
C TYR A 137 7.40 -6.85 3.19
N SER A 138 6.12 -6.98 2.82
CA SER A 138 5.35 -8.21 3.01
C SER A 138 5.80 -9.41 2.16
N ASP A 139 6.51 -9.16 1.06
CA ASP A 139 6.78 -10.19 0.04
C ASP A 139 8.28 -10.46 -0.17
N TYR A 140 9.16 -9.81 0.59
CA TYR A 140 10.61 -9.90 0.38
C TYR A 140 11.27 -11.01 1.22
N ARG A 141 12.38 -11.55 0.70
CA ARG A 141 13.26 -12.38 1.51
C ARG A 141 13.91 -11.48 2.55
N PHE A 142 13.71 -11.81 3.82
CA PHE A 142 14.38 -11.10 4.91
C PHE A 142 15.41 -12.00 5.58
N ASP A 143 16.53 -11.41 5.96
CA ASP A 143 17.59 -12.06 6.74
C ASP A 143 17.81 -11.28 8.04
N ALA A 144 17.46 -11.91 9.16
CA ALA A 144 17.66 -11.37 10.50
C ALA A 144 19.09 -11.56 11.03
N ALA A 145 19.92 -12.38 10.38
CA ALA A 145 21.32 -12.56 10.75
C ALA A 145 22.20 -11.39 10.28
N VAL A 146 21.68 -10.53 9.39
CA VAL A 146 22.38 -9.35 8.87
C VAL A 146 22.16 -8.17 9.81
N THR A 147 23.24 -7.75 10.47
CA THR A 147 23.21 -6.75 11.56
C THR A 147 23.65 -5.35 11.14
N THR A 148 24.00 -5.15 9.87
CA THR A 148 24.46 -3.85 9.35
C THR A 148 23.93 -3.57 7.95
N LEU A 149 23.74 -2.29 7.64
CA LEU A 149 23.35 -1.84 6.30
C LEU A 149 24.40 -2.23 5.25
N GLU A 150 25.68 -2.17 5.61
CA GLU A 150 26.82 -2.48 4.74
C GLU A 150 26.82 -3.95 4.34
N GLN A 151 26.54 -4.85 5.28
CA GLN A 151 26.42 -6.28 4.98
C GLN A 151 25.17 -6.55 4.13
N CYS A 152 24.05 -5.87 4.39
CA CYS A 152 22.83 -6.00 3.58
C CYS A 152 23.09 -5.58 2.12
N LYS A 153 23.75 -4.44 1.91
CA LYS A 153 24.20 -3.99 0.58
C LYS A 153 25.15 -4.99 -0.08
N ALA A 154 26.12 -5.50 0.66
CA ALA A 154 27.09 -6.46 0.14
C ALA A 154 26.43 -7.79 -0.27
N ASN A 155 25.41 -8.23 0.47
CA ASN A 155 24.64 -9.42 0.10
C ASN A 155 23.87 -9.20 -1.20
N CYS A 156 23.21 -8.06 -1.36
CA CYS A 156 22.54 -7.71 -2.62
C CYS A 156 23.52 -7.69 -3.80
N LEU A 157 24.67 -7.06 -3.64
CA LEU A 157 25.68 -6.98 -4.71
C LEU A 157 26.30 -8.33 -5.09
N LYS A 158 26.16 -9.37 -4.25
CA LYS A 158 26.58 -10.74 -4.55
C LYS A 158 25.50 -11.56 -5.24
N ASP A 159 24.23 -11.19 -5.09
CA ASP A 159 23.11 -11.85 -5.73
C ASP A 159 22.79 -11.15 -7.05
N CYS A 160 23.07 -11.83 -8.15
CA CYS A 160 22.87 -11.28 -9.48
C CYS A 160 21.41 -10.94 -9.79
N GLN A 161 20.44 -11.43 -9.02
CA GLN A 161 19.02 -11.12 -9.20
C GLN A 161 18.52 -10.04 -8.21
N CYS A 162 19.36 -9.55 -7.30
CA CYS A 162 18.96 -8.55 -6.32
C CYS A 162 18.87 -7.15 -6.92
N LEU A 163 17.69 -6.53 -6.81
CA LEU A 163 17.42 -5.18 -7.34
C LEU A 163 17.61 -4.08 -6.30
N ALA A 164 17.36 -4.38 -5.02
CA ALA A 164 17.38 -3.40 -3.96
C ALA A 164 17.79 -4.04 -2.63
N ALA A 165 18.30 -3.21 -1.72
CA ALA A 165 18.53 -3.61 -0.34
C ALA A 165 17.86 -2.59 0.57
N ALA A 166 17.01 -3.06 1.49
CA ALA A 166 16.44 -2.24 2.55
C ALA A 166 16.89 -2.78 3.91
N TYR A 167 17.23 -1.87 4.82
CA TYR A 167 17.71 -2.22 6.15
C TYR A 167 16.89 -1.47 7.19
N LYS A 168 16.37 -2.22 8.16
CA LYS A 168 15.59 -1.69 9.27
C LYS A 168 16.22 -2.14 10.58
N ALA A 169 16.63 -1.18 11.41
CA ALA A 169 17.06 -1.42 12.77
C ALA A 169 15.94 -0.97 13.73
N GLN A 170 15.47 -1.86 14.61
CA GLN A 170 14.51 -1.53 15.67
C GLN A 170 14.89 -2.28 16.96
N ASP A 171 15.13 -1.52 18.04
CA ASP A 171 15.20 -2.00 19.44
C ASP A 171 15.98 -3.31 19.69
N GLY A 172 17.12 -3.48 19.01
CA GLY A 172 18.01 -4.64 19.17
C GLY A 172 17.89 -5.69 18.06
N ASP A 173 16.84 -5.59 17.24
CA ASP A 173 16.66 -6.41 16.05
C ASP A 173 17.04 -5.62 14.78
N SER A 174 17.58 -6.35 13.81
CA SER A 174 17.97 -5.85 12.50
C SER A 174 17.39 -6.75 11.42
N LEU A 175 16.71 -6.15 10.45
CA LEU A 175 16.16 -6.84 9.30
C LEU A 175 16.78 -6.28 8.02
N CYS A 176 17.41 -7.16 7.25
CA CYS A 176 17.81 -6.90 5.88
C CYS A 176 16.77 -7.50 4.93
N PHE A 177 16.30 -6.71 3.97
CA PHE A 177 15.40 -7.12 2.90
C PHE A 177 16.13 -6.98 1.57
N LEU A 178 16.05 -8.01 0.73
CA LEU A 178 16.66 -8.11 -0.60
C LEU A 178 15.58 -8.35 -1.67
#